data_AF-A0A9Q9BRN2-F1
#
_entry.id   AF-A0A9Q9BRN2-F1
#
_cell.length_a   1.000
_cell.length_b   1.000
_cell.length_c   1.000
_cell.angle_alpha   90.00
_cell.angle_beta   90.00
_cell.angle_gamma   90.00
#
_symmetry.space_group_name_H-M   'P 1'
#
loop_
_entity.id
_entity.type
_entity.pdbx_description
1 polymer ?
#
loop_
_entity_poly.entity_id
_entity_poly.type
_entity_poly.pdbx_seq_one_letter_code
_entity_poly.pdbx_strand_id
1 'polypeptide(L)'
;MVNAALAISIISIPIFAKAFSNKDRHNIRFSELSKIVEVSKNNQNQDYYVSKNAFVNKNKFYVTFDLVNAFYFSSISIFKKIFIKNYDPTKVLNSKFSNYVINSVIENKKWNNNNDYFIYDLETKPIVSYKNNELLELINNEIYVKNIDLDAINNIRNLINKLEWDKLVLSSKEIDLIEILSGKNNKIIQYLRRDWKYLLNNNVQLQNLIINKFGLEFWNLLNDFYDVYSFNAYLNIDIKNANFYFEKDVKTNDEYDFDNKINDIDKEYLKKHFANFINDKVFFNNNKSKRFSINLIDFQKVFKNINNQLDWENFIEENATSLNNINRILTDIYSFSNEFNTIEKIKLLSNSSITKYYKDILTPILELDPSLNLIYTFLLLLIISITIPLTIFRSIKGEI
;
A
#
# COMPACT_ATOMS: atom_id res chain seq x y z
N MET A 1 7.05 -55.33 -34.74
CA MET A 1 5.93 -54.38 -34.96
C MET A 1 5.19 -53.96 -33.68
N VAL A 2 4.80 -54.88 -32.77
CA VAL A 2 3.95 -54.54 -31.60
C VAL A 2 4.61 -53.56 -30.60
N ASN A 3 5.92 -53.66 -30.35
CA ASN A 3 6.59 -52.87 -29.30
C ASN A 3 6.79 -51.37 -29.63
N ALA A 4 7.04 -51.03 -30.90
CA ALA A 4 7.21 -49.63 -31.31
C ALA A 4 5.87 -48.90 -31.34
N ALA A 5 4.82 -49.54 -31.86
CA ALA A 5 3.46 -49.00 -31.83
C ALA A 5 2.98 -48.81 -30.38
N LEU A 6 3.20 -49.79 -29.49
CA LEU A 6 2.85 -49.67 -28.07
C LEU A 6 3.60 -48.51 -27.40
N ALA A 7 4.92 -48.41 -27.61
CA ALA A 7 5.74 -47.34 -27.05
C ALA A 7 5.32 -45.95 -27.57
N ILE A 8 4.99 -45.84 -28.86
CA ILE A 8 4.44 -44.61 -29.45
C ILE A 8 3.10 -44.28 -28.81
N SER A 9 2.18 -45.24 -28.61
CA SER A 9 0.89 -44.98 -27.94
C SER A 9 1.06 -44.59 -26.46
N ILE A 10 1.97 -45.22 -25.72
CA ILE A 10 2.22 -44.92 -24.30
C ILE A 10 2.81 -43.50 -24.13
N ILE A 11 3.66 -43.06 -25.05
CA ILE A 11 4.29 -41.72 -25.00
C ILE A 11 3.37 -40.65 -25.59
N SER A 12 2.61 -40.97 -26.64
CA SER A 12 1.75 -40.01 -27.33
C SER A 12 0.48 -39.66 -26.55
N ILE A 13 -0.15 -40.60 -25.83
CA ILE A 13 -1.36 -40.32 -25.04
C ILE A 13 -1.16 -39.19 -24.02
N PRO A 14 -0.10 -39.18 -23.19
CA PRO A 14 0.19 -38.08 -22.27
C PRO A 14 0.47 -36.75 -22.98
N ILE A 15 1.14 -36.79 -24.14
CA ILE A 15 1.48 -35.59 -24.93
C ILE A 15 0.22 -35.00 -25.56
N PHE A 16 -0.64 -35.84 -26.17
CA PHE A 16 -1.92 -35.42 -26.73
C PHE A 16 -2.89 -34.94 -25.64
N ALA A 17 -2.98 -35.64 -24.51
CA ALA A 17 -3.81 -35.22 -23.38
C ALA A 17 -3.38 -33.86 -22.80
N LYS A 18 -2.08 -33.54 -22.80
CA LYS A 18 -1.58 -32.21 -22.42
C LYS A 18 -1.71 -31.16 -23.52
N ALA A 19 -1.66 -31.57 -24.79
CA ALA A 19 -1.85 -30.67 -25.92
C ALA A 19 -3.28 -30.14 -25.95
N PHE A 20 -4.28 -30.93 -25.53
CA PHE A 20 -5.62 -30.43 -25.28
C PHE A 20 -5.69 -29.74 -23.92
N SER A 21 -5.77 -28.41 -23.91
CA SER A 21 -5.94 -27.64 -22.68
C SER A 21 -7.21 -26.80 -22.73
N ASN A 22 -7.99 -26.87 -21.65
CA ASN A 22 -9.06 -25.93 -21.39
C ASN A 22 -8.42 -24.61 -20.94
N LYS A 23 -8.77 -23.52 -21.62
CA LYS A 23 -8.32 -22.18 -21.25
C LYS A 23 -9.51 -21.28 -20.98
N ASP A 24 -9.44 -20.57 -19.87
CA ASP A 24 -10.31 -19.44 -19.57
C ASP A 24 -9.65 -18.18 -20.12
N ARG A 25 -10.43 -17.28 -20.72
CA ARG A 25 -9.98 -15.90 -21.00
C ARG A 25 -10.47 -14.99 -19.89
N HIS A 26 -9.55 -14.30 -19.25
CA HIS A 26 -9.87 -13.33 -18.22
C HIS A 26 -9.75 -11.92 -18.79
N ASN A 27 -10.89 -11.24 -18.96
CA ASN A 27 -10.88 -9.79 -19.15
C ASN A 27 -10.90 -9.15 -17.78
N ILE A 28 -9.80 -8.49 -17.42
CA ILE A 28 -9.64 -7.83 -16.14
C ILE A 28 -9.80 -6.34 -16.32
N ARG A 29 -10.65 -5.75 -15.50
CA ARG A 29 -10.74 -4.31 -15.32
C ARG A 29 -10.60 -3.99 -13.83
N PHE A 30 -9.78 -3.01 -13.51
CA PHE A 30 -9.62 -2.46 -12.17
C PHE A 30 -9.48 -0.95 -12.26
N SER A 31 -9.94 -0.24 -11.23
CA SER A 31 -9.91 1.23 -11.19
C SER A 31 -8.58 1.78 -10.68
N GLU A 32 -7.92 1.03 -9.78
CA GLU A 32 -6.64 1.43 -9.18
C GLU A 32 -5.74 0.22 -9.00
N LEU A 33 -4.45 0.42 -9.25
CA LEU A 33 -3.39 -0.56 -9.02
C LEU A 33 -2.40 0.02 -8.01
N SER A 34 -2.00 -0.78 -7.03
CA SER A 34 -1.02 -0.39 -6.02
C SER A 34 -0.11 -1.56 -5.68
N LYS A 35 1.05 -1.27 -5.08
CA LYS A 35 1.98 -2.30 -4.62
C LYS A 35 1.89 -2.41 -3.11
N ILE A 36 1.62 -3.61 -2.61
CA ILE A 36 1.74 -3.94 -1.18
C ILE A 36 2.99 -4.78 -0.99
N VAL A 37 3.83 -4.35 -0.06
CA VAL A 37 5.05 -5.03 0.32
C VAL A 37 4.78 -5.72 1.65
N GLU A 38 4.80 -7.05 1.62
CA GLU A 38 4.75 -7.89 2.81
C GLU A 38 6.17 -8.05 3.35
N VAL A 39 6.34 -7.74 4.63
CA VAL A 39 7.57 -8.05 5.35
C VAL A 39 7.27 -9.17 6.34
N SER A 40 7.90 -10.31 6.11
CA SER A 40 7.84 -11.43 7.05
C SER A 40 8.71 -11.20 8.29
N LYS A 41 8.46 -11.93 9.38
CA LYS A 41 9.28 -11.91 10.61
C LYS A 41 10.78 -12.19 10.39
N ASN A 42 11.15 -12.82 9.27
CA ASN A 42 12.54 -13.09 8.92
C ASN A 42 13.12 -12.00 7.98
N ASN A 43 12.45 -10.85 7.88
CA ASN A 43 12.78 -9.71 7.01
C ASN A 43 12.95 -10.08 5.53
N GLN A 44 12.23 -11.12 5.08
CA GLN A 44 12.05 -11.35 3.65
C GLN A 44 10.88 -10.50 3.17
N ASN A 45 11.17 -9.66 2.19
CA ASN A 45 10.20 -8.79 1.55
C ASN A 45 9.60 -9.50 0.34
N GLN A 46 8.28 -9.42 0.21
CA GLN A 46 7.57 -9.91 -0.96
C GLN A 46 6.60 -8.85 -1.46
N ASP A 47 6.73 -8.52 -2.74
CA ASP A 47 5.87 -7.54 -3.40
C ASP A 47 4.63 -8.22 -3.97
N TYR A 48 3.48 -7.60 -3.74
CA TYR A 48 2.20 -7.97 -4.31
C TYR A 48 1.61 -6.76 -5.02
N TYR A 49 1.02 -7.00 -6.18
CA TYR A 49 0.30 -5.98 -6.92
C TYR A 49 -1.18 -6.19 -6.66
N VAL A 50 -1.83 -5.18 -6.11
CA VAL A 50 -3.21 -5.27 -5.65
C VAL A 50 -4.08 -4.29 -6.39
N SER A 51 -5.30 -4.71 -6.66
CA SER A 51 -6.28 -3.90 -7.37
C SER A 51 -7.47 -3.57 -6.48
N LYS A 52 -7.96 -2.33 -6.54
CA LYS A 52 -9.22 -1.92 -5.90
C LYS A 52 -10.35 -2.08 -6.92
N ASN A 53 -11.53 -2.54 -6.46
CA ASN A 53 -12.72 -2.75 -7.28
C ASN A 53 -12.49 -3.66 -8.50
N ALA A 54 -11.83 -4.78 -8.26
CA ALA A 54 -11.45 -5.71 -9.30
C ALA A 54 -12.68 -6.43 -9.90
N PHE A 55 -12.85 -6.39 -11.22
CA PHE A 55 -13.89 -7.13 -11.92
C PHE A 55 -13.26 -8.13 -12.92
N VAL A 56 -13.63 -9.41 -12.76
CA VAL A 56 -13.24 -10.48 -13.69
C VAL A 56 -14.47 -10.88 -14.49
N ASN A 57 -14.47 -10.58 -15.78
CA ASN A 57 -15.40 -11.24 -16.69
C ASN A 57 -14.74 -12.53 -17.21
N LYS A 58 -15.25 -13.68 -16.79
CA LYS A 58 -14.83 -14.98 -17.34
C LYS A 58 -15.50 -15.14 -18.70
N ASN A 59 -14.74 -14.96 -19.77
CA ASN A 59 -15.24 -15.27 -21.10
C ASN A 59 -15.20 -16.79 -21.35
N LYS A 60 -16.13 -17.25 -22.21
CA LYS A 60 -16.40 -18.64 -22.60
C LYS A 60 -15.18 -19.57 -22.56
N PHE A 61 -15.38 -20.74 -21.96
CA PHE A 61 -14.53 -21.91 -22.09
C PHE A 61 -14.26 -22.21 -23.56
N TYR A 62 -12.99 -22.43 -23.92
CA TYR A 62 -12.63 -22.97 -25.22
C TYR A 62 -11.53 -24.01 -25.05
N VAL A 63 -11.66 -25.09 -25.82
CA VAL A 63 -10.65 -26.14 -25.92
C VAL A 63 -9.59 -25.65 -26.90
N THR A 64 -8.34 -25.59 -26.45
CA THR A 64 -7.20 -25.32 -27.32
C THR A 64 -6.36 -26.57 -27.48
N PHE A 65 -5.93 -26.86 -28.71
CA PHE A 65 -4.93 -27.87 -29.00
C PHE A 65 -3.58 -27.20 -29.20
N ASP A 66 -2.53 -27.66 -28.52
CA ASP A 66 -1.23 -27.01 -28.49
C ASP A 66 -0.11 -28.02 -28.13
N LEU A 67 0.39 -28.72 -29.14
CA LEU A 67 1.39 -29.78 -28.96
C LEU A 67 2.79 -29.24 -28.64
N VAL A 68 3.14 -28.07 -29.19
CA VAL A 68 4.46 -27.44 -28.97
C VAL A 68 4.65 -27.21 -27.47
N ASN A 69 3.61 -26.73 -26.78
CA ASN A 69 3.68 -26.46 -25.36
C ASN A 69 3.59 -27.68 -24.45
N ALA A 70 3.03 -28.79 -24.94
CA ALA A 70 3.14 -30.07 -24.23
C ALA A 70 4.61 -30.48 -24.05
N PHE A 71 5.50 -30.12 -25.00
CA PHE A 71 6.95 -30.36 -24.90
C PHE A 71 7.69 -29.33 -24.05
N TYR A 72 7.31 -28.06 -24.07
CA TYR A 72 7.96 -27.00 -23.26
C TYR A 72 7.43 -26.88 -21.83
N PHE A 73 6.48 -27.73 -21.42
CA PHE A 73 5.77 -27.62 -20.14
C PHE A 73 6.70 -27.49 -18.92
N SER A 74 7.80 -28.23 -18.89
CA SER A 74 8.79 -28.17 -17.80
C SER A 74 9.48 -26.80 -17.75
N SER A 75 10.01 -26.31 -18.87
CA SER A 75 10.63 -25.00 -18.99
C SER A 75 9.66 -23.86 -18.67
N ILE A 76 8.41 -23.95 -19.12
CA ILE A 76 7.35 -22.98 -18.82
C ILE A 76 7.00 -23.00 -17.34
N SER A 77 6.90 -24.17 -16.72
CA SER A 77 6.60 -24.29 -15.29
C SER A 77 7.71 -23.72 -14.43
N ILE A 78 8.97 -23.94 -14.81
CA ILE A 78 10.15 -23.35 -14.17
C ILE A 78 10.16 -21.84 -14.37
N PHE A 79 9.93 -21.37 -15.60
CA PHE A 79 9.82 -19.95 -15.92
C PHE A 79 8.72 -19.28 -15.10
N LYS A 80 7.51 -19.85 -15.03
CA LYS A 80 6.42 -19.34 -14.17
C LYS A 80 6.84 -19.23 -12.71
N LYS A 81 7.46 -20.28 -12.16
CA LYS A 81 7.90 -20.28 -10.76
C LYS A 81 8.93 -19.20 -10.45
N ILE A 82 9.83 -18.91 -11.38
CA ILE A 82 10.84 -17.84 -11.24
C ILE A 82 10.20 -16.48 -11.48
N PHE A 83 9.37 -16.36 -12.51
CA PHE A 83 8.74 -15.13 -12.97
C PHE A 83 7.75 -14.57 -11.94
N ILE A 84 6.93 -15.41 -11.31
CA ILE A 84 5.98 -15.00 -10.25
C ILE A 84 6.69 -14.24 -9.12
N LYS A 85 7.91 -14.64 -8.75
CA LYS A 85 8.65 -13.98 -7.68
C LYS A 85 9.11 -12.56 -8.02
N ASN A 86 9.29 -12.27 -9.30
CA ASN A 86 9.81 -10.99 -9.79
C ASN A 86 8.77 -10.28 -10.66
N TYR A 87 7.50 -10.65 -10.53
CA TYR A 87 6.45 -10.14 -11.40
C TYR A 87 6.22 -8.66 -11.12
N ASP A 88 6.11 -7.86 -12.18
CA ASP A 88 5.67 -6.47 -12.12
C ASP A 88 4.67 -6.24 -13.28
N PRO A 89 3.36 -6.16 -13.01
CA PRO A 89 2.34 -5.97 -14.05
C PRO A 89 2.59 -4.69 -14.85
N THR A 90 3.20 -3.65 -14.28
CA THR A 90 3.44 -2.40 -15.03
C THR A 90 4.45 -2.55 -16.15
N LYS A 91 5.38 -3.50 -16.01
CA LYS A 91 6.47 -3.71 -16.98
C LYS A 91 6.20 -4.82 -17.97
N VAL A 92 5.36 -5.79 -17.58
CA VAL A 92 5.32 -7.08 -18.26
C VAL A 92 3.92 -7.47 -18.76
N LEU A 93 2.88 -6.71 -18.42
CA LEU A 93 1.53 -6.97 -18.96
C LEU A 93 1.52 -6.85 -20.49
N ASN A 94 0.94 -7.84 -21.16
CA ASN A 94 0.87 -7.97 -22.62
C ASN A 94 2.22 -8.15 -23.32
N SER A 95 3.31 -8.37 -22.58
CA SER A 95 4.60 -8.72 -23.19
C SER A 95 4.58 -10.15 -23.73
N LYS A 96 5.41 -10.41 -24.76
CA LYS A 96 5.52 -11.72 -25.39
C LYS A 96 6.74 -12.49 -24.86
N PHE A 97 6.52 -13.75 -24.50
CA PHE A 97 7.58 -14.71 -24.20
C PHE A 97 7.37 -15.95 -25.09
N SER A 98 8.14 -16.07 -26.17
CA SER A 98 7.92 -17.10 -27.19
C SER A 98 6.48 -17.04 -27.73
N ASN A 99 5.76 -18.16 -27.74
CA ASN A 99 4.37 -18.26 -28.18
C ASN A 99 3.35 -17.81 -27.13
N TYR A 100 3.80 -17.21 -26.02
CA TYR A 100 2.95 -16.78 -24.92
C TYR A 100 2.88 -15.25 -24.81
N VAL A 101 1.74 -14.80 -24.34
CA VAL A 101 1.51 -13.45 -23.83
C VAL A 101 1.44 -13.55 -22.31
N ILE A 102 2.18 -12.68 -21.62
CA ILE A 102 2.07 -12.52 -20.17
C ILE A 102 0.85 -11.66 -19.88
N ASN A 103 -0.12 -12.23 -19.17
CA ASN A 103 -1.32 -11.55 -18.72
C ASN A 103 -1.43 -11.68 -17.19
N SER A 104 -2.45 -11.06 -16.57
CA SER A 104 -2.74 -11.24 -15.14
C SER A 104 -4.04 -12.02 -14.94
N VAL A 105 -4.19 -12.63 -13.77
CA VAL A 105 -5.47 -13.02 -13.17
C VAL A 105 -5.59 -12.40 -11.80
N ILE A 106 -6.84 -12.18 -11.36
CA ILE A 106 -7.11 -11.76 -9.99
C ILE A 106 -7.23 -13.00 -9.13
N GLU A 107 -6.42 -13.08 -8.08
CA GLU A 107 -6.50 -14.11 -7.05
C GLU A 107 -6.80 -13.50 -5.70
N ASN A 108 -7.55 -14.22 -4.88
CA ASN A 108 -7.83 -13.80 -3.52
C ASN A 108 -6.66 -14.18 -2.60
N LYS A 109 -6.01 -13.19 -2.01
CA LYS A 109 -4.94 -13.34 -1.02
C LYS A 109 -5.53 -13.32 0.39
N LYS A 110 -5.26 -14.40 1.13
CA LYS A 110 -5.34 -14.37 2.60
C LYS A 110 -4.04 -13.81 3.15
N TRP A 111 -4.12 -12.67 3.80
CA TRP A 111 -2.98 -12.02 4.45
C TRP A 111 -2.66 -12.67 5.79
N ASN A 112 -1.38 -12.66 6.15
CA ASN A 112 -0.88 -13.19 7.41
C ASN A 112 -0.78 -12.06 8.43
N ASN A 113 -1.64 -12.06 9.45
CA ASN A 113 -1.69 -11.02 10.47
C ASN A 113 -0.40 -10.87 11.30
N ASN A 114 0.55 -11.81 11.18
CA ASN A 114 1.85 -11.76 11.85
C ASN A 114 2.94 -11.00 11.09
N ASN A 115 2.66 -10.58 9.86
CA ASN A 115 3.58 -9.86 8.99
C ASN A 115 3.21 -8.37 8.94
N ASP A 116 4.19 -7.53 8.61
CA ASP A 116 3.96 -6.10 8.37
C ASP A 116 3.67 -5.86 6.89
N TYR A 117 2.84 -4.86 6.61
CA TYR A 117 2.37 -4.55 5.26
C TYR A 117 2.46 -3.07 4.96
N PHE A 118 3.08 -2.75 3.83
CA PHE A 118 3.33 -1.38 3.41
C PHE A 118 2.80 -1.15 2.01
N ILE A 119 2.03 -0.08 1.82
CA ILE A 119 1.53 0.28 0.49
C ILE A 119 2.46 1.31 -0.16
N TYR A 120 2.77 1.11 -1.43
CA TYR A 120 3.57 2.01 -2.25
C TYR A 120 2.94 2.20 -3.62
N ASP A 121 3.26 3.35 -4.21
CA ASP A 121 3.11 3.55 -5.64
C ASP A 121 3.95 2.51 -6.41
N LEU A 122 3.51 2.18 -7.62
CA LEU A 122 4.05 1.07 -8.39
C LEU A 122 5.54 1.26 -8.70
N GLU A 123 5.91 2.47 -9.10
CA GLU A 123 7.25 2.84 -9.54
C GLU A 123 8.22 3.10 -8.39
N THR A 124 7.72 3.38 -7.19
CA THR A 124 8.56 3.69 -6.04
C THR A 124 9.19 2.41 -5.48
N LYS A 125 10.53 2.37 -5.38
CA LYS A 125 11.21 1.29 -4.65
C LYS A 125 10.78 1.37 -3.18
N PRO A 126 10.27 0.27 -2.58
CA PRO A 126 9.81 0.28 -1.19
C PRO A 126 10.90 0.70 -0.21
N ILE A 127 10.68 1.77 0.57
CA ILE A 127 11.71 2.26 1.49
C ILE A 127 12.02 1.23 2.58
N VAL A 128 11.03 0.41 2.98
CA VAL A 128 11.22 -0.74 3.89
C VAL A 128 12.18 -1.82 3.39
N SER A 129 12.56 -1.79 2.10
CA SER A 129 13.58 -2.67 1.53
C SER A 129 15.00 -2.09 1.52
N TYR A 130 15.15 -0.82 1.93
CA TYR A 130 16.43 -0.12 1.86
C TYR A 130 17.33 -0.59 3.00
N LYS A 131 18.60 -0.80 2.69
CA LYS A 131 19.65 -1.03 3.69
C LYS A 131 20.10 0.28 4.33
N ASN A 132 20.77 0.17 5.47
CA ASN A 132 21.42 1.28 6.18
C ASN A 132 22.07 2.34 5.27
N ASN A 133 22.93 1.94 4.33
CA ASN A 133 23.65 2.89 3.46
C ASN A 133 22.71 3.59 2.48
N GLU A 134 21.70 2.89 1.94
CA GLU A 134 20.71 3.46 1.02
C GLU A 134 19.80 4.45 1.76
N LEU A 135 19.41 4.13 3.01
CA LEU A 135 18.66 5.06 3.86
C LEU A 135 19.48 6.29 4.23
N LEU A 136 20.76 6.10 4.56
CA LEU A 136 21.67 7.20 4.87
C LEU A 136 21.91 8.12 3.67
N GLU A 137 22.01 7.56 2.47
CA GLU A 137 22.10 8.31 1.22
C GLU A 137 20.80 9.06 0.89
N LEU A 138 19.64 8.42 1.10
CA LEU A 138 18.33 9.06 0.95
C LEU A 138 18.19 10.25 1.92
N ILE A 139 18.50 10.07 3.21
CA ILE A 139 18.45 11.14 4.21
C ILE A 139 19.42 12.26 3.84
N ASN A 140 20.61 11.92 3.34
CA ASN A 140 21.57 12.90 2.84
C ASN A 140 20.92 13.73 1.73
N ASN A 141 20.47 13.08 0.66
CA ASN A 141 20.09 13.74 -0.58
C ASN A 141 18.77 14.51 -0.47
N GLU A 142 17.81 13.98 0.29
CA GLU A 142 16.45 14.51 0.36
C GLU A 142 16.24 15.48 1.54
N ILE A 143 17.02 15.34 2.62
CA ILE A 143 16.88 16.16 3.84
C ILE A 143 18.14 17.01 4.08
N TYR A 144 19.31 16.39 4.23
CA TYR A 144 20.51 17.06 4.76
C TYR A 144 21.29 17.92 3.74
N VAL A 145 21.25 17.60 2.44
CA VAL A 145 22.00 18.29 1.36
C VAL A 145 21.69 19.79 1.28
N LYS A 146 20.64 20.27 1.95
CA LYS A 146 20.27 21.68 2.03
C LYS A 146 21.05 22.52 3.06
N ASN A 147 22.14 22.02 3.67
CA ASN A 147 22.92 22.71 4.71
C ASN A 147 22.02 23.30 5.81
N ILE A 148 21.40 22.40 6.57
CA ILE A 148 20.48 22.77 7.64
C ILE A 148 21.24 23.54 8.73
N ASP A 149 20.75 24.73 9.05
CA ASP A 149 21.29 25.61 10.08
C ASP A 149 21.06 25.01 11.48
N LEU A 150 22.11 24.92 12.29
CA LEU A 150 22.06 24.27 13.61
C LEU A 150 21.14 25.03 14.58
N ASP A 151 21.05 26.36 14.43
CA ASP A 151 20.10 27.17 15.20
C ASP A 151 18.65 26.85 14.81
N ALA A 152 18.38 26.63 13.51
CA ALA A 152 17.06 26.22 13.05
C ALA A 152 16.67 24.82 13.56
N ILE A 153 17.62 23.89 13.67
CA ILE A 153 17.40 22.57 14.28
C ILE A 153 16.88 22.72 15.70
N ASN A 154 17.60 23.48 16.54
CA ASN A 154 17.24 23.64 17.94
C ASN A 154 15.88 24.34 18.13
N ASN A 155 15.61 25.39 17.35
CA ASN A 155 14.34 26.09 17.41
C ASN A 155 13.17 25.19 16.99
N ILE A 156 13.34 24.40 15.94
CA ILE A 156 12.30 23.46 15.50
C ILE A 156 12.10 22.35 16.52
N ARG A 157 13.15 21.79 17.12
CA ARG A 157 13.00 20.80 18.19
C ARG A 157 12.18 21.34 19.38
N ASN A 158 12.41 22.59 19.76
CA ASN A 158 11.61 23.25 20.79
C ASN A 158 10.17 23.54 20.34
N LEU A 159 9.95 23.81 19.05
CA LEU A 159 8.62 24.01 18.49
C LEU A 159 7.83 22.68 18.44
N ILE A 160 8.43 21.60 17.94
CA ILE A 160 7.73 20.32 17.71
C ILE A 160 7.33 19.61 19.00
N ASN A 161 7.99 19.91 20.13
CA ASN A 161 7.53 19.43 21.43
C ASN A 161 6.17 20.01 21.83
N LYS A 162 5.79 21.16 21.23
CA LYS A 162 4.53 21.85 21.51
C LYS A 162 3.42 21.24 20.66
N LEU A 163 2.23 21.26 21.22
CA LEU A 163 1.00 20.82 20.55
C LEU A 163 0.64 21.68 19.34
N GLU A 164 0.98 22.97 19.35
CA GLU A 164 0.59 23.94 18.33
C GLU A 164 1.80 24.70 17.79
N TRP A 165 1.87 24.82 16.46
CA TRP A 165 2.96 25.47 15.74
C TRP A 165 2.42 26.68 14.99
N ASP A 166 2.78 27.87 15.44
CA ASP A 166 2.44 29.10 14.74
C ASP A 166 3.46 29.37 13.62
N LYS A 167 3.01 29.28 12.36
CA LYS A 167 3.87 29.52 11.20
C LYS A 167 4.28 31.00 11.08
N LEU A 168 3.50 31.94 11.62
CA LEU A 168 3.74 33.38 11.46
C LEU A 168 4.93 33.89 12.26
N VAL A 169 5.33 33.18 13.32
CA VAL A 169 6.45 33.56 14.19
C VAL A 169 7.76 32.89 13.80
N LEU A 170 7.76 32.03 12.76
CA LEU A 170 8.94 31.32 12.30
C LEU A 170 9.65 32.05 11.17
N SER A 171 10.97 31.94 11.16
CA SER A 171 11.81 32.35 10.03
C SER A 171 11.58 31.45 8.80
N SER A 172 11.95 31.95 7.62
CA SER A 172 11.86 31.17 6.38
C SER A 172 12.64 29.85 6.46
N LYS A 173 13.83 29.85 7.06
CA LYS A 173 14.65 28.64 7.26
C LYS A 173 13.94 27.59 8.09
N GLU A 174 13.25 28.00 9.16
CA GLU A 174 12.52 27.08 10.03
C GLU A 174 11.28 26.52 9.31
N ILE A 175 10.55 27.38 8.59
CA ILE A 175 9.43 26.96 7.75
C ILE A 175 9.89 25.93 6.71
N ASP A 176 10.97 26.23 5.99
CA ASP A 176 11.53 25.36 4.97
C ASP A 176 11.93 24.00 5.55
N LEU A 177 12.58 23.98 6.72
CA LEU A 177 12.96 22.72 7.37
C LEU A 177 11.74 21.89 7.79
N ILE A 178 10.70 22.50 8.35
CA ILE A 178 9.45 21.80 8.67
C ILE A 178 8.81 21.24 7.38
N GLU A 179 8.74 22.02 6.31
CA GLU A 179 8.17 21.58 5.04
C GLU A 179 8.98 20.42 4.42
N ILE A 180 10.31 20.45 4.53
CA ILE A 180 11.21 19.37 4.11
C ILE A 180 10.96 18.10 4.93
N LEU A 181 11.03 18.19 6.27
CA LEU A 181 10.79 17.05 7.17
C LEU A 181 9.40 16.46 6.98
N SER A 182 8.42 17.30 6.68
CA SER A 182 7.07 16.83 6.43
C SER A 182 6.93 16.09 5.10
N GLY A 183 7.84 16.31 4.15
CA GLY A 183 7.76 15.76 2.80
C GLY A 183 6.78 16.54 1.91
N LYS A 184 6.61 17.84 2.13
CA LYS A 184 5.82 18.70 1.25
C LYS A 184 6.40 18.61 -0.17
N ASN A 185 5.56 18.18 -1.13
CA ASN A 185 5.96 17.89 -2.52
C ASN A 185 7.05 16.80 -2.68
N ASN A 186 7.30 15.97 -1.66
CA ASN A 186 8.27 14.88 -1.72
C ASN A 186 7.70 13.56 -1.16
N LYS A 187 7.22 12.71 -2.07
CA LYS A 187 6.66 11.39 -1.74
C LYS A 187 7.64 10.48 -0.99
N ILE A 188 8.93 10.53 -1.32
CA ILE A 188 9.95 9.69 -0.68
C ILE A 188 10.07 10.04 0.79
N ILE A 189 10.07 11.34 1.14
CA ILE A 189 10.06 11.77 2.53
C ILE A 189 8.74 11.45 3.23
N GLN A 190 7.59 11.56 2.55
CA GLN A 190 6.32 11.14 3.13
C GLN A 190 6.32 9.64 3.47
N TYR A 191 6.86 8.78 2.59
CA TYR A 191 7.06 7.35 2.88
C TYR A 191 8.05 7.13 4.02
N LEU A 192 9.18 7.86 4.04
CA LEU A 192 10.19 7.78 5.11
C LEU A 192 9.56 8.08 6.47
N ARG A 193 8.79 9.17 6.57
CA ARG A 193 8.08 9.59 7.78
C ARG A 193 7.06 8.54 8.23
N ARG A 194 6.23 8.05 7.30
CA ARG A 194 5.21 7.03 7.56
C ARG A 194 5.81 5.74 8.10
N ASP A 195 6.92 5.29 7.52
CA ASP A 195 7.51 3.98 7.79
C ASP A 195 8.69 4.06 8.81
N TRP A 196 8.97 5.24 9.37
CA TRP A 196 10.16 5.53 10.19
C TRP A 196 10.40 4.54 11.33
N LYS A 197 9.36 4.27 12.14
CA LYS A 197 9.43 3.32 13.27
C LYS A 197 9.88 1.93 12.82
N TYR A 198 9.32 1.44 11.72
CA TYR A 198 9.71 0.15 11.15
C TYR A 198 11.16 0.19 10.67
N LEU A 199 11.57 1.27 9.99
CA LEU A 199 12.92 1.42 9.46
C LEU A 199 13.98 1.39 10.56
N LEU A 200 13.75 2.11 11.68
CA LEU A 200 14.66 2.11 12.83
C LEU A 200 14.80 0.72 13.45
N ASN A 201 13.69 0.03 13.68
CA ASN A 201 13.69 -1.30 14.31
C ASN A 201 14.42 -2.35 13.47
N ASN A 202 14.34 -2.23 12.13
CA ASN A 202 14.93 -3.20 11.21
C ASN A 202 16.32 -2.83 10.70
N ASN A 203 16.80 -1.63 10.99
CA ASN A 203 18.12 -1.13 10.60
C ASN A 203 18.89 -0.65 11.83
N VAL A 204 19.34 -1.59 12.67
CA VAL A 204 19.93 -1.32 14.00
C VAL A 204 21.14 -0.35 13.98
N GLN A 205 21.86 -0.24 12.86
CA GLN A 205 23.00 0.68 12.72
C GLN A 205 22.63 2.07 12.21
N LEU A 206 21.40 2.27 11.72
CA LEU A 206 21.01 3.50 11.04
C LEU A 206 21.16 4.73 11.93
N GLN A 207 20.72 4.64 13.19
CA GLN A 207 20.90 5.70 14.17
C GLN A 207 22.37 6.12 14.30
N ASN A 208 23.26 5.16 14.55
CA ASN A 208 24.69 5.44 14.70
C ASN A 208 25.30 6.03 13.42
N LEU A 209 24.87 5.57 12.25
CA LEU A 209 25.31 6.10 10.96
C LEU A 209 24.86 7.55 10.74
N ILE A 210 23.60 7.88 11.08
CA ILE A 210 23.09 9.25 11.02
C ILE A 210 23.87 10.15 11.98
N ILE A 211 24.05 9.72 13.24
CA ILE A 211 24.81 10.49 14.24
C ILE A 211 26.25 10.73 13.76
N ASN A 212 26.93 9.69 13.25
CA ASN A 212 28.32 9.81 12.80
C ASN A 212 28.47 10.70 11.56
N LYS A 213 27.48 10.72 10.66
CA LYS A 213 27.55 11.48 9.40
C LYS A 213 27.03 12.91 9.53
N PHE A 214 25.99 13.14 10.32
CA PHE A 214 25.23 14.40 10.37
C PHE A 214 25.18 15.03 11.76
N GLY A 215 25.66 14.33 12.80
CA GLY A 215 25.65 14.80 14.18
C GLY A 215 24.42 14.39 14.98
N LEU A 216 24.55 14.46 16.31
CA LEU A 216 23.51 14.07 17.27
C LEU A 216 22.26 14.96 17.18
N GLU A 217 22.43 16.27 16.98
CA GLU A 217 21.29 17.20 16.92
C GLU A 217 20.38 16.93 15.73
N PHE A 218 20.96 16.59 14.58
CA PHE A 218 20.17 16.22 13.40
C PHE A 218 19.44 14.89 13.60
N TRP A 219 20.09 13.89 14.20
CA TRP A 219 19.41 12.65 14.58
C TRP A 219 18.23 12.93 15.52
N ASN A 220 18.44 13.73 16.56
CA ASN A 220 17.40 14.06 17.52
C ASN A 220 16.23 14.78 16.85
N LEU A 221 16.49 15.69 15.90
CA LEU A 221 15.43 16.33 15.11
C LEU A 221 14.57 15.32 14.37
N LEU A 222 15.18 14.37 13.64
CA LEU A 222 14.44 13.35 12.90
C LEU A 222 13.64 12.46 13.85
N ASN A 223 14.25 12.01 14.95
CA ASN A 223 13.61 11.15 15.93
C ASN A 223 12.45 11.86 16.65
N ASP A 224 12.66 13.12 17.03
CA ASP A 224 11.66 13.94 17.69
C ASP A 224 10.46 14.20 16.75
N PHE A 225 10.71 14.48 15.48
CA PHE A 225 9.68 14.80 14.50
C PHE A 225 8.91 13.56 14.01
N TYR A 226 9.59 12.44 13.74
CA TYR A 226 8.99 11.24 13.15
C TYR A 226 8.51 10.21 14.17
N ASP A 227 8.98 10.27 15.42
CA ASP A 227 8.63 9.31 16.46
C ASP A 227 8.08 9.98 17.72
N VAL A 228 8.94 10.65 18.49
CA VAL A 228 8.62 11.12 19.86
C VAL A 228 7.42 12.06 19.88
N TYR A 229 7.42 13.08 19.02
CA TYR A 229 6.34 14.06 18.88
C TYR A 229 5.57 13.88 17.57
N SER A 230 5.52 12.65 17.04
CA SER A 230 4.78 12.32 15.82
C SER A 230 3.30 12.72 15.89
N PHE A 231 2.70 12.69 17.09
CA PHE A 231 1.36 13.21 17.31
C PHE A 231 1.26 14.72 17.05
N ASN A 232 2.17 15.53 17.60
CA ASN A 232 2.18 16.97 17.40
C ASN A 232 2.41 17.31 15.92
N ALA A 233 3.30 16.56 15.26
CA ALA A 233 3.50 16.68 13.82
C ALA A 233 2.20 16.38 13.04
N TYR A 234 1.50 15.30 13.37
CA TYR A 234 0.19 14.99 12.79
C TYR A 234 -0.80 16.17 12.95
N LEU A 235 -0.93 16.74 14.16
CA LEU A 235 -1.86 17.84 14.42
C LEU A 235 -1.57 19.09 13.58
N ASN A 236 -0.29 19.42 13.38
CA ASN A 236 0.12 20.68 12.75
C ASN A 236 0.29 20.58 11.23
N ILE A 237 0.38 19.36 10.69
CA ILE A 237 0.71 19.11 9.28
C ILE A 237 -0.40 18.34 8.56
N ASP A 238 -1.02 17.36 9.21
CA ASP A 238 -1.89 16.41 8.51
C ASP A 238 -3.38 16.79 8.59
N ILE A 239 -3.74 17.65 9.54
CA ILE A 239 -5.10 18.18 9.69
C ILE A 239 -5.33 19.32 8.69
N LYS A 240 -6.41 19.21 7.90
CA LYS A 240 -6.81 20.24 6.94
C LYS A 240 -6.91 21.59 7.64
N ASN A 241 -6.35 22.63 7.01
CA ASN A 241 -6.18 24.00 7.51
C ASN A 241 -5.21 24.20 8.70
N ALA A 242 -4.51 23.19 9.22
CA ALA A 242 -3.39 23.44 10.11
C ALA A 242 -2.34 24.36 9.44
N ASN A 243 -1.52 25.06 10.24
CA ASN A 243 -0.59 26.08 9.73
C ASN A 243 0.43 25.54 8.71
N PHE A 244 0.79 24.27 8.80
CA PHE A 244 1.69 23.58 7.87
C PHE A 244 0.99 22.55 6.98
N TYR A 245 -0.34 22.62 6.86
CA TYR A 245 -1.10 21.63 6.09
C TYR A 245 -0.67 21.57 4.61
N PHE A 246 -0.49 20.34 4.12
CA PHE A 246 -0.43 20.02 2.69
C PHE A 246 -1.15 18.70 2.41
N GLU A 247 -1.57 18.52 1.17
CA GLU A 247 -2.20 17.28 0.73
C GLU A 247 -1.16 16.16 0.63
N LYS A 248 -1.42 15.02 1.29
CA LYS A 248 -0.56 13.84 1.20
C LYS A 248 -0.76 13.16 -0.13
N ASP A 249 0.35 12.83 -0.78
CA ASP A 249 0.33 12.13 -2.06
C ASP A 249 0.57 10.62 -1.91
N VAL A 250 0.91 10.15 -0.70
CA VAL A 250 1.13 8.73 -0.40
C VAL A 250 -0.07 8.12 0.32
N LYS A 251 -0.42 6.88 -0.05
CA LYS A 251 -1.46 6.10 0.64
C LYS A 251 -1.00 5.76 2.07
N THR A 252 -1.92 5.71 3.02
CA THR A 252 -1.68 5.19 4.37
C THR A 252 -1.59 3.66 4.34
N ASN A 253 -0.84 3.05 5.27
CA ASN A 253 -0.80 1.59 5.43
C ASN A 253 -2.09 1.01 6.07
N ASP A 254 -3.08 1.88 6.26
CA ASP A 254 -4.33 1.65 6.92
C ASP A 254 -5.47 2.32 6.12
N GLU A 255 -6.70 1.84 6.29
CA GLU A 255 -7.95 2.36 5.71
C GLU A 255 -8.99 2.56 6.83
N TYR A 256 -10.07 3.29 6.52
CA TYR A 256 -11.19 3.42 7.44
C TYR A 256 -12.10 2.20 7.40
N ASP A 257 -12.33 1.63 8.58
CA ASP A 257 -13.36 0.63 8.84
C ASP A 257 -14.37 1.23 9.83
N PHE A 258 -15.60 1.41 9.35
CA PHE A 258 -16.67 2.05 10.12
C PHE A 258 -17.03 1.28 11.40
N ASP A 259 -16.81 -0.03 11.40
CA ASP A 259 -17.18 -0.91 12.52
C ASP A 259 -16.03 -1.10 13.52
N ASN A 260 -14.78 -0.81 13.15
CA ASN A 260 -13.65 -0.88 14.07
C ASN A 260 -13.51 0.38 14.92
N LYS A 261 -12.88 0.25 16.10
CA LYS A 261 -12.49 1.39 16.96
C LYS A 261 -11.63 2.39 16.19
N ILE A 262 -11.70 3.67 16.52
CA ILE A 262 -10.81 4.69 15.93
C ILE A 262 -9.36 4.51 16.40
N ASN A 263 -8.42 5.21 15.75
CA ASN A 263 -7.02 5.19 16.19
C ASN A 263 -6.90 5.79 17.60
N ASP A 264 -6.03 5.20 18.45
CA ASP A 264 -5.85 5.65 19.82
C ASP A 264 -5.32 7.10 19.88
N ILE A 265 -4.58 7.54 18.86
CA ILE A 265 -4.12 8.92 18.69
C ILE A 265 -5.30 9.88 18.51
N ASP A 266 -6.24 9.57 17.61
CA ASP A 266 -7.43 10.41 17.41
C ASP A 266 -8.32 10.41 18.65
N LYS A 267 -8.42 9.25 19.32
CA LYS A 267 -9.19 9.11 20.55
C LYS A 267 -8.67 10.06 21.62
N GLU A 268 -7.36 10.09 21.84
CA GLU A 268 -6.74 11.01 22.79
C GLU A 268 -6.91 12.48 22.37
N TYR A 269 -6.81 12.79 21.08
CA TYR A 269 -7.11 14.13 20.58
C TYR A 269 -8.56 14.56 20.88
N LEU A 270 -9.53 13.70 20.59
CA LEU A 270 -10.94 13.96 20.86
C LEU A 270 -11.21 14.17 22.35
N LYS A 271 -10.60 13.35 23.20
CA LYS A 271 -10.71 13.43 24.66
C LYS A 271 -10.17 14.75 25.22
N LYS A 272 -8.96 15.14 24.81
CA LYS A 272 -8.20 16.17 25.53
C LYS A 272 -8.06 17.50 24.81
N HIS A 273 -8.24 17.53 23.50
CA HIS A 273 -7.80 18.66 22.67
C HIS A 273 -8.89 19.18 21.72
N PHE A 274 -9.84 18.33 21.33
CA PHE A 274 -10.93 18.74 20.43
C PHE A 274 -11.97 19.62 21.13
N ALA A 275 -12.37 19.25 22.34
CA ALA A 275 -13.27 20.01 23.20
C ALA A 275 -12.62 20.30 24.55
N ASN A 276 -12.71 21.55 25.00
CA ASN A 276 -12.17 22.00 26.29
C ASN A 276 -13.25 22.73 27.10
N PHE A 277 -13.42 22.33 28.35
CA PHE A 277 -14.44 22.85 29.25
C PHE A 277 -13.81 23.85 30.22
N ILE A 278 -14.17 25.13 30.11
CA ILE A 278 -13.72 26.18 31.02
C ILE A 278 -14.94 26.93 31.53
N ASN A 279 -15.21 26.82 32.84
CA ASN A 279 -16.38 27.37 33.50
C ASN A 279 -17.69 26.92 32.82
N ASP A 280 -18.51 27.86 32.38
CA ASP A 280 -19.80 27.68 31.73
C ASP A 280 -19.68 27.62 30.20
N LYS A 281 -18.48 27.38 29.65
CA LYS A 281 -18.23 27.36 28.21
C LYS A 281 -17.48 26.11 27.75
N VAL A 282 -17.84 25.68 26.55
CA VAL A 282 -17.18 24.60 25.82
C VAL A 282 -16.51 25.20 24.60
N PHE A 283 -15.21 25.00 24.49
CA PHE A 283 -14.35 25.50 23.43
C PHE A 283 -14.02 24.37 22.46
N PHE A 284 -14.15 24.62 21.16
CA PHE A 284 -13.85 23.63 20.12
C PHE A 284 -12.62 24.03 19.31
N ASN A 285 -11.91 23.03 18.77
CA ASN A 285 -10.81 23.19 17.83
C ASN A 285 -9.76 24.20 18.30
N ASN A 286 -9.00 23.83 19.33
CA ASN A 286 -7.95 24.69 19.87
C ASN A 286 -6.86 25.05 18.83
N ASN A 287 -6.78 24.31 17.71
CA ASN A 287 -5.76 24.38 16.65
C ASN A 287 -5.40 25.77 16.04
N LYS A 288 -6.18 26.84 16.27
CA LYS A 288 -5.94 28.16 15.63
C LYS A 288 -6.12 29.38 16.53
N SER A 289 -6.28 29.22 17.84
CA SER A 289 -6.48 30.35 18.78
C SER A 289 -7.75 31.21 18.54
N LYS A 290 -8.50 31.03 17.45
CA LYS A 290 -9.88 31.53 17.29
C LYS A 290 -10.83 30.55 17.94
N ARG A 291 -10.98 30.73 19.25
CA ARG A 291 -11.88 29.98 20.13
C ARG A 291 -13.33 30.21 19.71
N PHE A 292 -13.91 29.30 18.93
CA PHE A 292 -15.35 29.17 18.93
C PHE A 292 -15.74 28.47 20.23
N SER A 293 -16.61 29.14 20.99
CA SER A 293 -17.13 28.61 22.24
C SER A 293 -18.63 28.73 22.28
N ILE A 294 -19.28 27.74 22.87
CA ILE A 294 -20.70 27.79 23.19
C ILE A 294 -20.88 27.69 24.70
N ASN A 295 -22.07 28.08 25.17
CA ASN A 295 -22.41 27.87 26.58
C ASN A 295 -22.57 26.37 26.86
N LEU A 296 -22.15 25.94 28.04
CA LEU A 296 -22.28 24.56 28.51
C LEU A 296 -23.74 24.08 28.46
N ILE A 297 -24.69 24.96 28.79
CA ILE A 297 -26.12 24.64 28.73
C ILE A 297 -26.55 24.28 27.30
N ASP A 298 -26.01 24.96 26.29
CA ASP A 298 -26.33 24.67 24.89
C ASP A 298 -25.66 23.37 24.43
N PHE A 299 -24.43 23.11 24.90
CA PHE A 299 -23.76 21.83 24.68
C PHE A 299 -24.57 20.65 25.24
N GLN A 300 -25.09 20.79 26.46
CA GLN A 300 -25.84 19.77 27.18
C GLN A 300 -27.19 19.42 26.55
N LYS A 301 -27.76 20.29 25.71
CA LYS A 301 -28.97 19.98 24.94
C LYS A 301 -28.72 18.84 23.94
N VAL A 302 -27.50 18.74 23.42
CA VAL A 302 -27.08 17.70 22.47
C VAL A 302 -26.44 16.54 23.23
N PHE A 303 -25.48 16.83 24.12
CA PHE A 303 -24.74 15.83 24.88
C PHE A 303 -25.18 15.82 26.36
N LYS A 304 -26.20 15.01 26.64
CA LYS A 304 -26.73 14.87 28.00
C LYS A 304 -25.65 14.36 28.97
N ASN A 305 -25.67 14.89 30.19
CA ASN A 305 -24.80 14.48 31.30
C ASN A 305 -23.30 14.77 31.14
N ILE A 306 -22.90 15.65 30.21
CA ILE A 306 -21.52 16.13 30.12
C ILE A 306 -21.44 17.52 30.77
N ASN A 307 -20.83 17.61 31.96
CA ASN A 307 -20.75 18.87 32.72
C ASN A 307 -19.34 19.45 32.76
N ASN A 308 -18.33 18.64 32.52
CA ASN A 308 -16.93 19.02 32.66
C ASN A 308 -16.03 18.17 31.74
N GLN A 309 -14.73 18.46 31.77
CA GLN A 309 -13.73 17.77 30.95
C GLN A 309 -13.69 16.25 31.22
N LEU A 310 -13.79 15.83 32.48
CA LEU A 310 -13.73 14.41 32.85
C LEU A 310 -14.94 13.64 32.30
N ASP A 311 -16.13 14.23 32.37
CA ASP A 311 -17.34 13.64 31.79
C ASP A 311 -17.19 13.47 30.26
N TRP A 312 -16.61 14.47 29.59
CA TRP A 312 -16.33 14.42 28.16
C TRP A 312 -15.32 13.34 27.79
N GLU A 313 -14.21 13.26 28.54
CA GLU A 313 -13.18 12.24 28.32
C GLU A 313 -13.74 10.82 28.48
N ASN A 314 -14.56 10.58 29.51
CA ASN A 314 -15.23 9.31 29.74
C ASN A 314 -16.24 8.99 28.63
N PHE A 315 -17.01 9.99 28.19
CA PHE A 315 -17.96 9.83 27.09
C PHE A 315 -17.27 9.39 25.80
N ILE A 316 -16.14 10.02 25.43
CA ILE A 316 -15.36 9.58 24.26
C ILE A 316 -14.75 8.19 24.48
N GLU A 317 -14.25 7.90 25.69
CA GLU A 317 -13.68 6.59 26.02
C GLU A 317 -14.67 5.44 25.75
N GLU A 318 -15.92 5.61 26.19
CA GLU A 318 -17.01 4.65 26.03
C GLU A 318 -17.53 4.54 24.58
N ASN A 319 -17.50 5.64 23.82
CA ASN A 319 -18.09 5.70 22.49
C ASN A 319 -17.07 5.51 21.34
N ALA A 320 -15.77 5.54 21.60
CA ALA A 320 -14.70 5.30 20.63
C ALA A 320 -14.57 3.82 20.17
N THR A 321 -15.60 3.00 20.41
CA THR A 321 -15.67 1.59 20.05
C THR A 321 -15.84 1.35 18.55
N SER A 322 -16.38 2.33 17.82
CA SER A 322 -16.46 2.30 16.35
C SER A 322 -16.27 3.69 15.74
N LEU A 323 -15.71 3.75 14.54
CA LEU A 323 -15.64 4.98 13.75
C LEU A 323 -17.03 5.53 13.44
N ASN A 324 -18.03 4.68 13.24
CA ASN A 324 -19.43 5.09 13.08
C ASN A 324 -19.94 5.93 14.27
N ASN A 325 -19.70 5.48 15.50
CA ASN A 325 -20.13 6.20 16.70
C ASN A 325 -19.43 7.56 16.81
N ILE A 326 -18.13 7.59 16.57
CA ILE A 326 -17.36 8.84 16.61
C ILE A 326 -17.80 9.81 15.52
N ASN A 327 -18.08 9.34 14.30
CA ASN A 327 -18.59 10.19 13.23
C ASN A 327 -19.97 10.79 13.57
N ARG A 328 -20.82 10.07 14.30
CA ARG A 328 -22.08 10.63 14.81
C ARG A 328 -21.82 11.74 15.84
N ILE A 329 -20.95 11.49 16.82
CA ILE A 329 -20.54 12.49 17.82
C ILE A 329 -19.96 13.74 17.15
N LEU A 330 -19.08 13.56 16.17
CA LEU A 330 -18.51 14.67 15.42
C LEU A 330 -19.57 15.44 14.65
N THR A 331 -20.53 14.75 14.03
CA THR A 331 -21.67 15.39 13.33
C THR A 331 -22.50 16.24 14.29
N ASP A 332 -22.79 15.70 15.48
CA ASP A 332 -23.51 16.39 16.54
C ASP A 332 -22.73 17.62 17.03
N ILE A 333 -21.40 17.53 17.17
CA ILE A 333 -20.55 18.68 17.49
C ILE A 333 -20.59 19.72 16.37
N TYR A 334 -20.46 19.31 15.12
CA TYR A 334 -20.47 20.26 13.99
C TYR A 334 -21.79 21.01 13.85
N SER A 335 -22.89 20.49 14.41
CA SER A 335 -24.18 21.18 14.46
C SER A 335 -24.16 22.49 15.25
N PHE A 336 -23.18 22.69 16.14
CA PHE A 336 -23.02 23.97 16.86
C PHE A 336 -22.43 25.08 15.98
N SER A 337 -21.91 24.76 14.79
CA SER A 337 -21.44 25.76 13.83
C SER A 337 -22.59 26.63 13.33
N ASN A 338 -22.33 27.92 13.12
CA ASN A 338 -23.27 28.86 12.51
C ASN A 338 -22.58 29.75 11.47
N GLU A 339 -23.33 30.69 10.89
CA GLU A 339 -22.86 31.58 9.83
C GLU A 339 -21.68 32.49 10.24
N PHE A 340 -21.54 32.77 11.53
CA PHE A 340 -20.48 33.63 12.06
C PHE A 340 -19.29 32.85 12.63
N ASN A 341 -19.52 31.60 13.05
CA ASN A 341 -18.51 30.77 13.67
C ASN A 341 -18.66 29.30 13.28
N THR A 342 -17.62 28.74 12.69
CA THR A 342 -17.60 27.36 12.22
C THR A 342 -16.64 26.50 13.04
N ILE A 343 -17.13 25.37 13.55
CA ILE A 343 -16.28 24.30 14.07
C ILE A 343 -15.65 23.62 12.86
N GLU A 344 -14.34 23.76 12.76
CA GLU A 344 -13.51 23.07 11.79
C GLU A 344 -13.70 21.55 11.83
N LYS A 345 -13.93 20.95 10.66
CA LYS A 345 -14.08 19.51 10.51
C LYS A 345 -12.70 18.85 10.52
N ILE A 346 -12.52 17.91 11.42
CA ILE A 346 -11.27 17.13 11.52
C ILE A 346 -11.36 15.91 10.61
N LYS A 347 -10.19 15.44 10.16
CA LYS A 347 -10.06 14.18 9.44
C LYS A 347 -9.30 13.21 10.33
N LEU A 348 -10.01 12.21 10.86
CA LEU A 348 -9.45 11.17 11.73
C LEU A 348 -8.36 10.36 11.01
N LEU A 349 -7.51 9.65 11.69
CA LEU A 349 -6.65 8.63 11.11
C LEU A 349 -7.44 7.37 10.77
N SER A 350 -7.00 6.69 9.71
CA SER A 350 -7.45 5.33 9.39
C SER A 350 -7.22 4.38 10.57
N ASN A 351 -8.10 3.39 10.71
CA ASN A 351 -8.22 2.59 11.93
C ASN A 351 -8.23 1.07 11.68
N SER A 352 -7.88 0.65 10.47
CA SER A 352 -7.75 -0.76 10.13
C SER A 352 -6.64 -0.96 9.11
N SER A 353 -5.93 -2.09 9.19
CA SER A 353 -4.90 -2.45 8.21
C SER A 353 -5.45 -2.53 6.78
N ILE A 354 -4.63 -2.05 5.83
CA ILE A 354 -4.87 -2.08 4.38
C ILE A 354 -5.17 -3.50 3.85
N THR A 355 -4.61 -4.52 4.49
CA THR A 355 -4.74 -5.93 4.06
C THR A 355 -6.17 -6.43 4.07
N LYS A 356 -7.04 -5.92 4.95
CA LYS A 356 -8.46 -6.28 4.95
C LYS A 356 -9.18 -5.83 3.67
N TYR A 357 -8.71 -4.75 3.05
CA TYR A 357 -9.35 -4.12 1.89
C TYR A 357 -8.75 -4.58 0.57
N TYR A 358 -7.45 -4.85 0.53
CA TYR A 358 -6.75 -5.27 -0.69
C TYR A 358 -6.56 -6.78 -0.71
N LYS A 359 -7.67 -7.53 -0.80
CA LYS A 359 -7.65 -9.00 -0.88
C LYS A 359 -7.40 -9.53 -2.29
N ASP A 360 -7.55 -8.71 -3.31
CA ASP A 360 -7.48 -9.11 -4.72
C ASP A 360 -6.11 -8.74 -5.31
N ILE A 361 -5.23 -9.74 -5.44
CA ILE A 361 -3.88 -9.60 -6.00
C ILE A 361 -3.89 -9.93 -7.49
N LEU A 362 -2.97 -9.33 -8.25
CA LEU A 362 -2.67 -9.70 -9.62
C LEU A 362 -1.57 -10.77 -9.63
N THR A 363 -1.93 -11.96 -10.13
CA THR A 363 -1.00 -13.07 -10.35
C THR A 363 -0.74 -13.20 -11.86
N PRO A 364 0.51 -13.32 -12.31
CA PRO A 364 0.79 -13.46 -13.73
C PRO A 364 0.37 -14.83 -14.25
N ILE A 365 -0.22 -14.84 -15.43
CA ILE A 365 -0.46 -16.05 -16.22
C ILE A 365 0.22 -15.93 -17.58
N LEU A 366 0.58 -17.09 -18.15
CA LEU A 366 0.98 -17.19 -19.54
C LEU A 366 -0.21 -17.69 -20.34
N GLU A 367 -0.75 -16.83 -21.18
CA GLU A 367 -1.77 -17.18 -22.16
C GLU A 367 -1.10 -17.45 -23.51
N LEU A 368 -1.61 -18.43 -24.25
CA LEU A 368 -1.08 -18.69 -25.58
C LEU A 368 -1.50 -17.58 -26.53
N ASP A 369 -0.57 -17.10 -27.36
CA ASP A 369 -0.92 -16.21 -28.47
C ASP A 369 -1.88 -16.97 -29.43
N PRO A 370 -3.15 -16.55 -29.56
CA PRO A 370 -4.14 -17.25 -30.38
C PRO A 370 -3.74 -17.31 -31.86
N SER A 371 -2.91 -16.38 -32.33
CA SER A 371 -2.51 -16.29 -33.74
C SER A 371 -1.55 -17.42 -34.17
N LEU A 372 -0.76 -17.95 -33.25
CA LEU A 372 0.25 -18.97 -33.54
C LEU A 372 -0.33 -20.39 -33.47
N ASN A 373 -1.44 -20.58 -32.74
CA ASN A 373 -2.01 -21.90 -32.51
C ASN A 373 -2.52 -22.58 -33.79
N LEU A 374 -3.02 -21.81 -34.75
CA LEU A 374 -3.51 -22.33 -36.03
C LEU A 374 -2.36 -22.82 -36.93
N ILE A 375 -1.26 -22.07 -37.03
CA ILE A 375 -0.15 -22.37 -37.93
C ILE A 375 0.57 -23.66 -37.50
N TYR A 376 0.87 -23.81 -36.21
CA TYR A 376 1.57 -24.99 -35.72
C TYR A 376 0.68 -26.25 -35.69
N THR A 377 -0.61 -26.10 -35.38
CA THR A 377 -1.57 -27.22 -35.48
C THR A 377 -1.64 -27.73 -36.93
N PHE A 378 -1.68 -26.82 -37.90
CA PHE A 378 -1.68 -27.17 -39.31
C PHE A 378 -0.39 -27.90 -39.74
N LEU A 379 0.79 -27.37 -39.37
CA LEU A 379 2.08 -27.99 -39.69
C LEU A 379 2.23 -29.40 -39.10
N LEU A 380 1.72 -29.63 -37.89
CA LEU A 380 1.81 -30.93 -37.26
C LEU A 380 0.86 -31.95 -37.90
N LEU A 381 -0.38 -31.55 -38.19
CA LEU A 381 -1.31 -32.37 -38.97
C LEU A 381 -0.69 -32.73 -40.32
N LEU A 382 0.00 -31.79 -40.96
CA LEU A 382 0.74 -32.02 -42.20
C LEU A 382 1.84 -33.08 -42.00
N ILE A 383 2.69 -32.94 -40.97
CA ILE A 383 3.75 -33.92 -40.68
C ILE A 383 3.17 -35.31 -40.41
N ILE A 384 2.12 -35.43 -39.59
CA ILE A 384 1.44 -36.70 -39.31
C ILE A 384 0.88 -37.31 -40.60
N SER A 385 0.20 -36.49 -41.42
CA SER A 385 -0.40 -36.92 -42.67
C SER A 385 0.61 -37.36 -43.72
N ILE A 386 1.86 -36.90 -43.63
CA ILE A 386 2.96 -37.32 -44.51
C ILE A 386 3.68 -38.54 -43.94
N THR A 387 4.05 -38.51 -42.66
CA THR A 387 4.90 -39.51 -42.02
C THR A 387 4.21 -40.85 -41.82
N ILE A 388 2.91 -40.87 -41.46
CA ILE A 388 2.17 -42.12 -41.27
C ILE A 388 2.07 -42.91 -42.59
N PRO A 389 1.62 -42.32 -43.72
CA PRO A 389 1.60 -43.05 -45.00
C PRO A 389 3.00 -43.47 -45.44
N LEU A 390 4.03 -42.65 -45.25
CA LEU A 390 5.42 -43.00 -45.59
C LEU A 390 5.95 -44.17 -44.78
N THR A 391 5.67 -44.24 -43.47
CA THR A 391 6.06 -45.38 -42.64
C THR A 391 5.28 -46.63 -42.98
N ILE A 392 3.97 -46.53 -43.24
CA ILE A 392 3.16 -47.65 -43.73
C ILE A 392 3.71 -48.17 -45.06
N PHE A 393 4.02 -47.27 -46.01
CA PHE A 393 4.54 -47.65 -47.32
C PHE A 393 5.91 -48.31 -47.24
N ARG A 394 6.83 -47.78 -46.44
CA ARG A 394 8.15 -48.39 -46.19
C ARG A 394 8.03 -49.74 -45.49
N SER A 395 7.08 -49.88 -44.57
CA SER A 395 6.82 -51.15 -43.89
C SER A 395 6.25 -52.20 -44.82
N ILE A 396 5.31 -51.84 -45.72
CA ILE A 396 4.80 -52.74 -46.77
C ILE A 396 5.93 -53.19 -47.70
N LYS A 397 6.93 -52.33 -47.95
CA LYS A 397 8.12 -52.66 -48.75
C LYS A 397 9.20 -53.43 -48.00
N GLY A 398 9.06 -53.66 -46.69
CA GLY A 398 10.09 -54.30 -45.87
C GLY A 398 11.36 -53.48 -45.68
N GLU A 399 11.29 -52.16 -45.93
CA GLU A 399 12.41 -51.23 -45.76
C GLU A 399 12.56 -50.77 -44.29
N ILE A 400 11.54 -51.04 -43.46
CA ILE A 400 11.46 -50.86 -42.00
C ILE A 400 10.54 -51.95 -41.46
#